data_AF-A0A3R8U9L6-F1
#
_entry.id   AF-A0A3R8U9L6-F1
#
_cell.length_a   1.000
_cell.length_b   1.000
_cell.length_c   1.000
_cell.angle_alpha   90.00
_cell.angle_beta   90.00
_cell.angle_gamma   90.00
#
_symmetry.space_group_name_H-M   'P 1'
#
loop_
_entity.id
_entity.type
_entity.pdbx_description
1 polymer ?
#
loop_
_entity_poly.entity_id
_entity_poly.type
_entity_poly.pdbx_seq_one_letter_code
_entity_poly.pdbx_strand_id
1 'polypeptide(L)'
;MFWHLIAAIVAGVAGAGIGLLLRSLTRKRLPKWIIPVCAGLGMLSYTIHYEYTWFETKQARLPEGSLVVMSEEGEMLWRPWTMIYPMPLAYTVLDGANAQVQDTEQGRLGRFVLYRFEKQHLTSIVKSASYQLICTERAMFRLNEAGQAKIETLTELEADSPLYQAICEAGR
;
A
#
# COMPACT_ATOMS: atom_id res chain seq x y z
N MET A 1 -6.33 -8.86 -15.13
CA MET A 1 -7.81 -8.92 -15.19
C MET A 1 -8.31 -10.35 -15.40
N PHE A 2 -8.04 -11.00 -16.55
CA PHE A 2 -8.51 -12.37 -16.86
C PHE A 2 -8.15 -13.44 -15.81
N TRP A 3 -6.91 -13.46 -15.34
CA TRP A 3 -6.44 -14.43 -14.34
C TRP A 3 -7.20 -14.39 -13.02
N HIS A 4 -7.69 -13.21 -12.60
CA HIS A 4 -8.44 -13.11 -11.35
C HIS A 4 -9.85 -13.68 -11.46
N LEU A 5 -10.46 -13.63 -12.65
CA LEU A 5 -11.76 -14.26 -12.89
C LEU A 5 -11.64 -15.79 -12.82
N ILE A 6 -10.60 -16.35 -13.43
CA ILE A 6 -10.31 -17.80 -13.35
C ILE A 6 -10.09 -18.19 -11.88
N ALA A 7 -9.23 -17.47 -11.16
CA ALA A 7 -8.94 -17.76 -9.77
C ALA A 7 -10.19 -17.67 -8.88
N ALA A 8 -11.07 -16.68 -9.10
CA ALA A 8 -12.34 -16.56 -8.39
C ALA A 8 -13.28 -17.74 -8.70
N ILE A 9 -13.40 -18.16 -9.97
CA ILE A 9 -14.22 -19.32 -10.36
C ILE A 9 -13.67 -20.58 -9.69
N VAL A 10 -12.36 -20.80 -9.75
CA VAL A 10 -11.71 -21.96 -9.11
C VAL A 10 -11.91 -21.94 -7.60
N ALA A 11 -11.78 -20.78 -6.94
CA ALA A 11 -12.05 -20.63 -5.51
C ALA A 11 -13.53 -20.91 -5.17
N GLY A 12 -14.45 -20.50 -6.03
CA GLY A 12 -15.88 -20.82 -5.91
C GLY A 12 -16.16 -22.31 -6.04
N VAL A 13 -15.56 -22.99 -7.01
CA VAL A 13 -15.68 -24.45 -7.19
C VAL A 13 -15.05 -25.19 -6.00
N ALA A 14 -13.89 -24.75 -5.51
CA ALA A 14 -13.26 -25.30 -4.31
C ALA A 14 -14.15 -25.12 -3.08
N GLY A 15 -14.74 -23.93 -2.88
CA GLY A 15 -15.71 -23.66 -1.84
C GLY A 15 -16.95 -24.54 -1.93
N ALA A 16 -17.50 -24.74 -3.12
CA ALA A 16 -18.61 -25.67 -3.35
C ALA A 16 -18.22 -27.12 -2.99
N GLY A 17 -16.98 -27.52 -3.33
CA GLY A 17 -16.40 -28.81 -2.94
C GLY A 17 -16.32 -29.00 -1.42
N ILE A 18 -15.91 -27.97 -0.67
CA ILE A 18 -15.93 -27.98 0.80
C ILE A 18 -17.36 -28.13 1.32
N GLY A 19 -18.33 -27.41 0.73
CA GLY A 19 -19.74 -27.55 1.09
C GLY A 19 -20.29 -28.97 0.84
N LEU A 20 -19.89 -29.62 -0.25
CA LEU A 20 -20.23 -31.00 -0.56
C LEU A 20 -19.58 -31.98 0.43
N LEU A 21 -18.29 -31.78 0.75
CA LEU A 21 -17.54 -32.59 1.70
C LEU A 21 -18.19 -32.51 3.09
N LEU A 22 -18.49 -31.30 3.59
CA LEU A 22 -19.19 -31.10 4.86
C LEU A 22 -20.54 -31.81 4.86
N ARG A 23 -21.34 -31.65 3.79
CA ARG A 23 -22.63 -32.34 3.67
C ARG A 23 -22.49 -33.86 3.69
N SER A 24 -21.45 -34.39 3.05
CA SER A 24 -21.15 -35.83 3.02
C SER A 24 -20.78 -36.35 4.41
N LEU A 25 -19.85 -35.67 5.09
CA LEU A 25 -19.39 -36.00 6.44
C LEU A 25 -20.52 -35.93 7.47
N THR A 26 -21.41 -34.94 7.38
CA THR A 26 -22.58 -34.82 8.27
C THR A 26 -23.74 -35.74 7.85
N ARG A 27 -23.49 -36.78 7.03
CA ARG A 27 -24.49 -37.76 6.56
C ARG A 27 -25.76 -37.09 6.01
N LYS A 28 -25.58 -36.02 5.22
CA LYS A 28 -26.64 -35.22 4.58
C LYS A 28 -27.59 -34.46 5.52
N ARG A 29 -27.26 -34.30 6.81
CA ARG A 29 -28.07 -33.51 7.77
C ARG A 29 -28.06 -32.01 7.48
N LEU A 30 -27.01 -31.50 6.84
CA LEU A 30 -26.94 -30.09 6.43
C LEU A 30 -27.92 -29.79 5.28
N PRO A 31 -28.46 -28.57 5.13
CA PRO A 31 -29.34 -28.18 4.04
C PRO A 31 -28.60 -28.08 2.70
N LYS A 32 -29.33 -28.16 1.57
CA LYS A 32 -28.71 -28.10 0.22
C LYS A 32 -28.10 -26.74 -0.09
N TRP A 33 -28.58 -25.68 0.57
CA TRP A 33 -28.12 -24.31 0.37
C TRP A 33 -26.71 -24.03 0.95
N ILE A 34 -26.12 -24.96 1.71
CA ILE A 34 -24.76 -24.78 2.20
C ILE A 34 -23.71 -24.81 1.08
N ILE A 35 -23.98 -25.55 0.00
CA ILE A 35 -23.08 -25.66 -1.15
C ILE A 35 -22.90 -24.29 -1.83
N PRO A 36 -23.96 -23.57 -2.25
CA PRO A 36 -23.80 -22.24 -2.84
C PRO A 36 -23.28 -21.21 -1.82
N VAL A 37 -23.58 -21.35 -0.52
CA VAL A 37 -22.99 -20.48 0.52
C VAL A 37 -21.47 -20.66 0.60
N CYS A 38 -20.97 -21.90 0.68
CA CYS A 38 -19.54 -22.17 0.70
C CYS A 38 -18.87 -21.75 -0.61
N ALA A 39 -19.55 -21.87 -1.75
CA ALA A 39 -19.05 -21.36 -3.02
C ALA A 39 -18.88 -19.83 -3.00
N GLY A 40 -19.90 -19.11 -2.55
CA GLY A 40 -19.85 -17.65 -2.41
C GLY A 40 -18.79 -17.19 -1.41
N LEU A 41 -18.65 -17.89 -0.28
CA LEU A 41 -17.58 -17.65 0.68
C LEU A 41 -16.20 -17.89 0.05
N GLY A 42 -16.02 -18.96 -0.73
CA GLY A 42 -14.76 -19.21 -1.44
C GLY A 42 -14.37 -18.06 -2.38
N MET A 43 -15.34 -17.55 -3.17
CA MET A 43 -15.14 -16.39 -4.03
C MET A 43 -14.82 -15.11 -3.24
N LEU A 44 -15.51 -14.89 -2.12
CA LEU A 44 -15.29 -13.73 -1.26
C LEU A 44 -13.91 -13.78 -0.59
N SER A 45 -13.52 -14.93 -0.04
CA SER A 45 -12.21 -15.14 0.57
C SER A 45 -11.08 -14.88 -0.42
N TYR A 46 -11.20 -15.34 -1.66
CA TYR A 46 -10.23 -15.02 -2.70
C TYR A 46 -10.15 -13.51 -2.96
N THR A 47 -11.28 -12.82 -3.07
CA THR A 47 -11.33 -11.37 -3.26
C THR A 47 -10.63 -10.63 -2.12
N ILE A 48 -10.94 -11.00 -0.87
CA ILE A 48 -10.30 -10.42 0.32
C ILE A 48 -8.79 -10.68 0.29
N HIS A 49 -8.38 -11.92 0.04
CA HIS A 49 -6.95 -12.28 0.00
C HIS A 49 -6.19 -11.47 -1.06
N TYR A 50 -6.73 -11.40 -2.27
CA TYR A 50 -6.15 -10.58 -3.35
C TYR A 50 -6.09 -9.10 -2.96
N GLU A 51 -7.14 -8.62 -2.29
CA GLU A 51 -7.19 -7.23 -1.87
C GLU A 51 -6.16 -6.87 -0.81
N TYR A 52 -5.74 -7.80 0.06
CA TYR A 52 -4.74 -7.55 1.11
C TYR A 52 -3.32 -7.76 0.60
N THR A 53 -3.09 -8.79 -0.23
CA THR A 53 -1.76 -9.10 -0.80
C THR A 53 -1.31 -8.11 -1.88
N TRP A 54 -2.19 -7.19 -2.29
CA TRP A 54 -1.88 -6.16 -3.29
C TRP A 54 -0.64 -5.34 -2.90
N PHE A 55 -0.48 -5.03 -1.61
CA PHE A 55 0.58 -4.18 -1.10
C PHE A 55 1.94 -4.87 -1.24
N GLU A 56 2.08 -6.06 -0.66
CA GLU A 56 3.30 -6.87 -0.73
C GLU A 56 3.73 -7.11 -2.18
N THR A 57 2.77 -7.42 -3.05
CA THR A 57 3.02 -7.66 -4.47
C THR A 57 3.52 -6.41 -5.20
N LYS A 58 3.06 -5.22 -4.80
CA LYS A 58 3.53 -3.95 -5.37
C LYS A 58 4.89 -3.55 -4.81
N GLN A 59 5.10 -3.74 -3.52
CA GLN A 59 6.37 -3.48 -2.86
C GLN A 59 7.49 -4.32 -3.46
N ALA A 60 7.23 -5.61 -3.71
CA ALA A 60 8.19 -6.52 -4.34
C ALA A 60 8.59 -6.16 -5.78
N ARG A 61 7.88 -5.22 -6.43
CA ARG A 61 8.19 -4.73 -7.78
C ARG A 61 8.84 -3.35 -7.78
N LEU A 62 9.06 -2.75 -6.62
CA LEU A 62 9.76 -1.47 -6.54
C LEU A 62 11.25 -1.67 -6.91
N PRO A 63 11.88 -0.68 -7.57
CA PRO A 63 13.31 -0.72 -7.85
C PRO A 63 14.14 -0.85 -6.57
N GLU A 64 15.30 -1.50 -6.66
CA GLU A 64 16.29 -1.53 -5.58
C GLU A 64 16.65 -0.10 -5.15
N GLY A 65 16.65 0.17 -3.83
CA GLY A 65 16.86 1.52 -3.27
C GLY A 65 15.58 2.30 -2.93
N SER A 66 14.39 1.70 -3.13
CA SER A 66 13.12 2.29 -2.71
C SER A 66 12.83 1.97 -1.24
N LEU A 67 12.55 2.99 -0.42
CA LEU A 67 12.27 2.85 1.02
C LEU A 67 10.82 3.25 1.32
N VAL A 68 10.07 2.38 2.02
CA VAL A 68 8.72 2.72 2.47
C VAL A 68 8.84 3.60 3.70
N VAL A 69 8.38 4.85 3.59
CA VAL A 69 8.52 5.88 4.64
C VAL A 69 7.23 6.12 5.41
N MET A 70 6.08 5.75 4.85
CA MET A 70 4.78 5.90 5.52
C MET A 70 3.79 4.84 5.00
N SER A 71 3.04 4.23 5.92
CA SER A 71 1.93 3.32 5.63
C SER A 71 0.67 3.84 6.34
N GLU A 72 -0.42 3.99 5.61
CA GLU A 72 -1.73 4.36 6.15
C GLU A 72 -2.68 3.18 6.02
N GLU A 73 -3.09 2.67 7.17
CA GLU A 73 -4.15 1.67 7.30
C GLU A 73 -5.47 2.37 7.59
N GLY A 74 -6.56 1.82 7.09
CA GLY A 74 -7.87 2.35 7.42
C GLY A 74 -9.01 1.38 7.22
N GLU A 75 -10.17 1.82 7.69
CA GLU A 75 -11.40 1.06 7.73
C GLU A 75 -12.44 1.63 6.76
N MET A 76 -13.31 0.78 6.23
CA MET A 76 -14.38 1.17 5.32
C MET A 76 -15.71 0.59 5.79
N LEU A 77 -16.74 1.42 5.89
CA LEU A 77 -18.08 1.02 6.37
C LEU A 77 -18.73 -0.09 5.52
N TRP A 78 -18.48 -0.11 4.20
CA TRP A 78 -19.01 -1.15 3.30
C TRP A 78 -18.18 -2.44 3.29
N ARG A 79 -17.06 -2.49 4.03
CA ARG A 79 -16.19 -3.66 4.19
C ARG A 79 -16.03 -3.96 5.69
N PRO A 80 -17.04 -4.56 6.33
CA PRO A 80 -17.08 -4.68 7.79
C PRO A 80 -15.89 -5.45 8.38
N TRP A 81 -15.28 -6.37 7.62
CA TRP A 81 -14.07 -7.08 8.05
C TRP A 81 -12.86 -6.14 8.27
N THR A 82 -12.84 -4.96 7.64
CA THR A 82 -11.74 -3.98 7.79
C THR A 82 -11.70 -3.31 9.16
N MET A 83 -12.81 -3.33 9.90
CA MET A 83 -12.87 -2.80 11.28
C MET A 83 -12.16 -3.73 12.27
N ILE A 84 -12.05 -5.02 11.93
CA ILE A 84 -11.36 -6.02 12.74
C ILE A 84 -9.93 -6.19 12.25
N TYR A 85 -9.74 -6.20 10.93
CA TYR A 85 -8.45 -6.31 10.27
C TYR A 85 -8.22 -5.09 9.39
N PRO A 86 -7.51 -4.05 9.85
CA PRO A 86 -7.25 -2.86 9.07
C PRO A 86 -6.58 -3.19 7.74
N MET A 87 -6.94 -2.45 6.70
CA MET A 87 -6.42 -2.66 5.35
C MET A 87 -5.44 -1.54 4.99
N PRO A 88 -4.30 -1.83 4.33
CA PRO A 88 -3.41 -0.79 3.83
C PRO A 88 -4.10 -0.02 2.70
N LEU A 89 -4.37 1.27 2.94
CA LEU A 89 -5.06 2.18 2.01
C LEU A 89 -4.08 2.97 1.16
N ALA A 90 -2.98 3.43 1.77
CA ALA A 90 -1.96 4.19 1.08
C ALA A 90 -0.58 3.89 1.62
N TYR A 91 0.42 3.98 0.74
CA TYR A 91 1.82 3.94 1.16
C TYR A 91 2.61 4.99 0.40
N THR A 92 3.58 5.60 1.09
CA THR A 92 4.52 6.56 0.51
C THR A 92 5.89 5.91 0.47
N VAL A 93 6.48 5.91 -0.73
CA VAL A 93 7.81 5.35 -1.00
C VAL A 93 8.75 6.50 -1.36
N LEU A 94 9.91 6.51 -0.71
CA LEU A 94 11.06 7.31 -1.07
C LEU A 94 11.87 6.60 -2.14
N ASP A 95 12.08 7.26 -3.27
CA ASP A 95 13.07 6.84 -4.26
C ASP A 95 14.46 7.29 -3.81
N GLY A 96 15.15 6.42 -3.06
CA GLY A 96 16.50 6.69 -2.55
C GLY A 96 17.57 6.63 -3.64
N ALA A 97 17.34 5.86 -4.72
CA ALA A 97 18.29 5.73 -5.82
C ALA A 97 18.45 7.04 -6.61
N ASN A 98 17.37 7.83 -6.74
CA ASN A 98 17.40 9.14 -7.38
C ASN A 98 17.50 10.31 -6.39
N ALA A 99 17.70 10.05 -5.10
CA ALA A 99 17.85 11.09 -4.10
C ALA A 99 19.19 11.82 -4.31
N GLN A 100 19.12 13.13 -4.57
CA GLN A 100 20.28 14.00 -4.69
C GLN A 100 20.53 14.70 -3.37
N VAL A 101 21.64 14.36 -2.73
CA VAL A 101 22.07 15.01 -1.49
C VAL A 101 23.28 15.89 -1.81
N GLN A 102 23.18 17.18 -1.48
CA GLN A 102 24.23 18.17 -1.72
C GLN A 102 24.59 18.85 -0.41
N ASP A 103 25.89 18.89 -0.11
CA ASP A 103 26.42 19.69 0.99
C ASP A 103 26.67 21.11 0.48
N THR A 104 25.93 22.07 1.04
CA THR A 104 26.05 23.49 0.70
C THR A 104 26.62 24.25 1.90
N GLU A 105 27.16 25.44 1.71
CA GLU A 105 27.66 26.29 2.82
C GLU A 105 26.57 26.58 3.87
N GLN A 106 25.29 26.49 3.49
CA GLN A 106 24.12 26.73 4.32
C GLN A 106 23.57 25.45 5.00
N GLY A 107 24.22 24.30 4.78
CA GLY A 107 23.82 23.00 5.31
C GLY A 107 23.59 21.93 4.23
N ARG A 108 23.34 20.71 4.69
CA ARG A 108 23.03 19.55 3.84
C ARG A 108 21.61 19.64 3.31
N LEU A 109 21.47 19.57 1.99
CA LEU A 109 20.20 19.66 1.25
C LEU A 109 19.92 18.32 0.57
N GLY A 110 18.71 17.78 0.73
CA GLY A 110 18.27 16.57 0.06
C GLY A 110 17.11 16.88 -0.90
N ARG A 111 17.25 16.55 -2.18
CA ARG A 111 16.18 16.58 -3.18
C ARG A 111 15.82 15.15 -3.57
N PHE A 112 14.55 14.79 -3.42
CA PHE A 112 14.07 13.44 -3.69
C PHE A 112 12.63 13.45 -4.19
N VAL A 113 12.18 12.30 -4.71
CA VAL A 113 10.80 12.11 -5.16
C VAL A 113 10.11 11.14 -4.21
N LEU A 114 8.93 11.52 -3.76
CA LEU A 114 8.04 10.62 -3.03
C LEU A 114 6.95 10.12 -3.96
N TYR A 115 6.79 8.81 -4.00
CA TYR A 115 5.71 8.13 -4.68
C TYR A 115 4.67 7.68 -3.67
N ARG A 116 3.51 8.32 -3.69
CA ARG A 116 2.36 7.90 -2.89
C ARG A 116 1.43 7.05 -3.73
N PHE A 117 1.22 5.83 -3.30
CA PHE A 117 0.31 4.89 -3.93
C PHE A 117 -0.94 4.79 -3.08
N GLU A 118 -2.05 5.32 -3.61
CA GLU A 118 -3.35 5.28 -2.95
C GLU A 118 -4.26 4.27 -3.65
N LYS A 119 -4.96 3.45 -2.87
CA LYS A 119 -6.01 2.56 -3.36
C LYS A 119 -7.36 3.28 -3.22
N GLN A 120 -7.79 3.99 -4.25
CA GLN A 120 -9.13 4.59 -4.30
C GLN A 120 -10.13 3.64 -4.96
N HIS A 121 -11.04 3.07 -4.15
CA HIS A 121 -12.18 2.22 -4.52
C HIS A 121 -11.90 1.01 -5.43
N LEU A 122 -11.45 1.23 -6.67
CA LEU A 122 -11.13 0.22 -7.68
C LEU A 122 -9.85 0.54 -8.49
N THR A 123 -9.24 1.70 -8.27
CA THR A 123 -8.10 2.22 -9.05
C THR A 123 -6.94 2.54 -8.11
N SER A 124 -5.74 2.09 -8.48
CA SER A 124 -4.51 2.55 -7.83
C SER A 124 -4.06 3.84 -8.51
N ILE A 125 -4.03 4.94 -7.78
CA ILE A 125 -3.48 6.21 -8.28
C ILE A 125 -2.08 6.36 -7.70
N VAL A 126 -1.11 6.63 -8.56
CA VAL A 126 0.25 6.97 -8.16
C VAL A 126 0.37 8.48 -8.22
N LYS A 127 0.53 9.12 -7.06
CA LYS A 127 0.84 10.54 -6.96
C LYS A 127 2.33 10.66 -6.69
N SER A 128 3.07 11.21 -7.65
CA SER A 128 4.48 11.56 -7.47
C SER A 128 4.62 13.04 -7.19
N ALA A 129 5.45 13.39 -6.21
CA ALA A 129 5.80 14.76 -5.92
C ALA A 129 7.29 14.85 -5.58
N SER A 130 7.95 15.84 -6.15
CA SER A 130 9.34 16.16 -5.82
C SER A 130 9.36 17.01 -4.54
N TYR A 131 10.24 16.67 -3.62
CA TYR A 131 10.42 17.37 -2.36
C TYR A 131 11.86 17.80 -2.19
N GLN A 132 12.06 18.86 -1.42
CA GLN A 132 13.36 19.30 -0.95
C GLN A 132 13.32 19.40 0.57
N LEU A 133 14.34 18.83 1.21
CA LEU A 133 14.53 18.80 2.65
C LEU A 133 15.80 19.57 3.01
N ILE A 134 15.67 20.49 3.97
CA ILE A 134 16.79 21.23 4.56
C ILE A 134 17.12 20.56 5.90
N CYS A 135 18.26 19.87 5.98
CA CYS A 135 18.59 19.05 7.16
C CYS A 135 18.87 19.87 8.43
N THR A 136 19.30 21.12 8.28
CA THR A 136 19.57 22.06 9.39
C THR A 136 18.29 22.54 10.07
N GLU A 137 17.28 22.91 9.29
CA GLU A 137 16.00 23.44 9.77
C GLU A 137 14.92 22.35 9.95
N ARG A 138 15.18 21.11 9.51
CA ARG A 138 14.20 20.00 9.46
C ARG A 138 12.92 20.36 8.70
N ALA A 139 13.05 21.29 7.76
CA ALA A 139 11.96 21.80 6.95
C ALA A 139 11.93 21.07 5.60
N MET A 140 10.77 20.49 5.27
CA MET A 140 10.48 19.92 3.95
C MET A 140 9.44 20.76 3.21
N PHE A 141 9.62 20.94 1.91
CA PHE A 141 8.63 21.56 1.04
C PHE A 141 8.55 20.88 -0.32
N ARG A 142 7.37 20.96 -0.95
CA ARG A 142 7.14 20.40 -2.28
C ARG A 142 7.70 21.31 -3.36
N LEU A 143 8.31 20.73 -4.40
CA LEU A 143 8.78 21.42 -5.59
C LEU A 143 7.70 21.40 -6.68
N ASN A 144 7.59 22.49 -7.44
CA ASN A 144 6.79 22.52 -8.68
C ASN A 144 7.58 21.90 -9.86
N GLU A 145 6.94 21.77 -11.03
CA GLU A 145 7.60 21.21 -12.24
C GLU A 145 8.79 22.05 -12.72
N ALA A 146 8.85 23.34 -12.34
CA ALA A 146 9.98 24.23 -12.61
C ALA A 146 11.10 24.17 -11.55
N GLY A 147 11.00 23.27 -10.56
CA GLY A 147 12.00 23.12 -9.49
C GLY A 147 11.98 24.22 -8.42
N GLN A 148 10.93 25.05 -8.38
CA GLN A 148 10.74 26.08 -7.37
C GLN A 148 9.93 25.56 -6.18
N ALA A 149 10.28 26.05 -4.99
CA ALA A 149 9.63 25.70 -3.74
C ALA A 149 8.19 26.21 -3.67
N LYS A 150 7.22 25.32 -3.40
CA LYS A 150 5.88 25.71 -2.95
C LYS A 150 5.90 25.87 -1.43
N ILE A 151 6.14 27.11 -1.00
CA ILE A 151 6.24 27.50 0.42
C ILE A 151 4.94 27.20 1.18
N GLU A 152 3.79 27.20 0.49
CA GLU A 152 2.47 26.82 1.06
C GLU A 152 2.39 25.36 1.54
N THR A 153 3.35 24.51 1.18
CA THR A 153 3.44 23.10 1.61
C THR A 153 4.66 22.85 2.49
N LEU A 154 4.97 23.81 3.37
CA LEU A 154 5.98 23.62 4.40
C LEU A 154 5.48 22.59 5.43
N THR A 155 6.26 21.53 5.63
CA THR A 155 6.01 20.53 6.66
C THR A 155 7.29 20.34 7.44
N GLU A 156 7.21 20.50 8.76
CA GLU A 156 8.32 20.26 9.66
C GLU A 156 8.43 18.75 9.92
N LEU A 157 9.63 18.19 9.83
CA LEU A 157 9.89 16.77 10.06
C LEU A 157 10.46 16.54 11.46
N GLU A 158 9.92 15.50 12.12
CA GLU A 158 10.50 14.99 13.35
C GLU A 158 11.84 14.29 13.07
N ALA A 159 12.76 14.35 14.04
CA ALA A 159 14.13 13.86 13.89
C ALA A 159 14.23 12.33 13.83
N ASP A 160 13.24 11.62 14.36
CA ASP A 160 13.09 10.17 14.33
C ASP A 160 12.36 9.67 13.08
N SER A 161 11.90 10.58 12.21
CA SER A 161 11.23 10.17 10.98
C SER A 161 12.17 9.36 10.08
N PRO A 162 11.70 8.23 9.51
CA PRO A 162 12.54 7.37 8.66
C PRO A 162 13.06 8.13 7.42
N LEU A 163 12.35 9.17 6.99
CA LEU A 163 12.74 10.03 5.88
C LEU A 163 13.92 10.95 6.24
N TYR A 164 13.93 11.52 7.44
CA TYR A 164 15.05 12.35 7.90
C TYR A 164 16.32 11.51 8.05
N GLN A 165 16.22 10.33 8.66
CA GLN A 165 17.36 9.41 8.81
C GLN A 165 17.92 8.98 7.44
N ALA A 166 17.04 8.61 6.51
CA ALA A 166 17.44 8.14 5.18
C ALA A 166 18.14 9.20 4.31
N ILE A 167 17.90 10.49 4.54
CA ILE A 167 18.44 11.58 3.69
C ILE A 167 19.54 12.38 4.39
N CYS A 168 19.32 12.73 5.66
CA CYS A 168 20.21 13.60 6.41
C CYS A 168 21.27 12.84 7.22
N GLU A 169 20.97 11.60 7.66
CA GLU A 169 21.93 10.79 8.43
C GLU A 169 22.64 9.72 7.60
N ALA A 170 22.09 9.32 6.45
CA ALA A 170 22.63 8.25 5.59
C ALA A 170 24.02 8.49 4.96
N GLY A 171 24.70 9.60 5.30
CA GLY A 171 26.10 9.81 4.92
C GLY A 171 26.88 10.57 5.98
N ARG A 172 26.69 10.19 7.24
CA ARG A 172 27.56 10.59 8.36
C ARG A 172 28.53 9.47 8.69
#